data_AF-A0A1C3WFE4-F1
#
_entry.id   AF-A0A1C3WFE4-F1
#
_cell.length_a   1.000
_cell.length_b   1.000
_cell.length_c   1.000
_cell.angle_alpha   90.00
_cell.angle_beta   90.00
_cell.angle_gamma   90.00
#
_symmetry.space_group_name_H-M   'P 1'
#
loop_
_entity.id
_entity.type
_entity.pdbx_description
1 polymer ?
#
loop_
_entity_poly.entity_id
_entity_poly.type
_entity_poly.pdbx_seq_one_letter_code
_entity_poly.pdbx_strand_id
1 'polypeptide(L)'
;MTGITLTAEQIRNAPAPVRQWIEQEVIAALGLAPRTPAAAPPQVPHLVACSVEDMAGVLEHIRGVLPAVNVLFELGRPGISFGRPAVMTFRLMDLLHHTRLSDVSEVMTCLEMINQALTEVKKDASVRFCGFDNEGHCLIAPQTQQSIATLWQTMMERQQAARAAPAA
;
A
#
# COMPACT_ATOMS: atom_id res chain seq x y z
N MET A 1 -26.95 -17.99 -8.63
CA MET A 1 -25.76 -17.85 -9.49
C MET A 1 -26.19 -17.08 -10.73
N THR A 2 -25.66 -15.89 -10.93
CA THR A 2 -25.88 -15.08 -12.13
C THR A 2 -24.78 -15.45 -13.13
N GLY A 3 -25.14 -16.16 -14.21
CA GLY A 3 -24.24 -16.45 -15.32
C GLY A 3 -24.39 -15.40 -16.40
N ILE A 4 -23.27 -14.91 -16.94
CA ILE A 4 -23.24 -14.02 -18.11
C ILE A 4 -22.69 -14.82 -19.27
N THR A 5 -23.44 -14.91 -20.37
CA THR A 5 -22.99 -15.55 -21.61
C THR A 5 -22.45 -14.48 -22.56
N LEU A 6 -21.18 -14.60 -22.93
CA LEU A 6 -20.52 -13.69 -23.87
C LEU A 6 -20.19 -14.45 -25.17
N THR A 7 -20.41 -13.80 -26.32
CA THR A 7 -19.97 -14.34 -27.61
C THR A 7 -18.52 -13.96 -27.89
N ALA A 8 -17.84 -14.73 -28.75
CA ALA A 8 -16.46 -14.44 -29.15
C ALA A 8 -16.29 -13.04 -29.79
N GLU A 9 -17.34 -12.53 -30.46
CA GLU A 9 -17.34 -11.20 -31.03
C GLU A 9 -17.44 -10.10 -29.96
N GLN A 10 -18.26 -10.30 -28.93
CA GLN A 10 -18.34 -9.38 -27.79
C GLN A 10 -17.01 -9.28 -27.03
N ILE A 11 -16.29 -10.39 -26.90
CA ILE A 11 -14.96 -10.40 -26.27
C ILE A 11 -13.95 -9.63 -27.12
N ARG A 12 -13.95 -9.81 -28.45
CA ARG A 12 -13.05 -9.09 -29.37
C ARG A 12 -13.31 -7.58 -29.39
N ASN A 13 -14.57 -7.18 -29.29
CA ASN A 13 -14.95 -5.75 -29.31
C ASN A 13 -14.92 -5.10 -27.91
N ALA A 14 -14.64 -5.85 -26.85
CA ALA A 14 -14.52 -5.31 -25.51
C ALA A 14 -13.30 -4.38 -25.38
N PRO A 15 -13.34 -3.37 -24.48
CA PRO A 15 -12.18 -2.56 -24.11
C PRO A 15 -10.99 -3.44 -23.71
N ALA A 16 -9.77 -3.00 -24.04
CA ALA A 16 -8.56 -3.80 -23.80
C ALA A 16 -8.42 -4.32 -22.35
N PRO A 17 -8.71 -3.54 -21.29
CA PRO A 17 -8.65 -4.05 -19.92
C PRO A 17 -9.66 -5.19 -19.65
N VAL A 18 -10.85 -5.11 -20.24
CA VAL A 18 -11.90 -6.14 -20.08
C VAL A 18 -11.50 -7.42 -20.79
N ARG A 19 -10.91 -7.32 -21.99
CA ARG A 19 -10.42 -8.47 -22.73
C ARG A 19 -9.28 -9.19 -22.00
N GLN A 20 -8.33 -8.44 -21.47
CA GLN A 20 -7.22 -8.97 -20.66
C GLN A 20 -7.73 -9.68 -19.41
N TRP A 21 -8.72 -9.11 -18.72
CA TRP A 21 -9.34 -9.74 -17.57
C TRP A 21 -10.03 -11.07 -17.93
N ILE A 22 -10.79 -11.12 -19.03
CA ILE A 22 -11.45 -12.35 -19.52
C ILE A 22 -10.41 -13.43 -19.86
N GLU A 23 -9.32 -13.07 -20.54
CA GLU A 23 -8.24 -14.00 -20.88
C GLU A 23 -7.59 -14.59 -19.63
N GLN A 24 -7.30 -13.77 -18.62
CA GLN A 24 -6.73 -14.22 -17.35
C GLN A 24 -7.69 -15.16 -16.58
N GLU A 25 -8.98 -14.82 -16.54
CA GLU A 25 -9.99 -15.63 -15.86
C GLU A 25 -10.17 -17.01 -16.52
N VAL A 26 -10.13 -17.07 -17.86
CA VAL A 26 -10.17 -18.33 -18.62
C VAL A 26 -8.91 -19.16 -18.43
N ILE A 27 -7.72 -18.54 -18.45
CA ILE A 27 -6.44 -19.23 -18.18
C ILE A 27 -6.43 -19.83 -16.76
N ALA A 28 -6.92 -19.08 -15.78
CA ALA A 28 -7.04 -19.52 -14.40
C ALA A 28 -8.05 -20.68 -14.26
N ALA A 29 -9.23 -20.56 -14.86
CA ALA A 29 -10.29 -21.58 -14.81
C ALA A 29 -9.90 -22.89 -15.52
N LEU A 30 -9.15 -22.81 -16.62
CA LEU A 30 -8.67 -23.98 -17.36
C LEU A 30 -7.39 -24.59 -16.75
N GLY A 31 -6.81 -23.96 -15.71
CA GLY A 31 -5.55 -24.40 -15.12
C GLY A 31 -4.37 -24.38 -16.09
N LEU A 32 -4.48 -23.60 -17.18
CA LEU A 32 -3.46 -23.48 -18.23
C LEU A 32 -2.39 -22.44 -17.87
N ALA A 33 -2.50 -21.82 -16.70
CA ALA A 33 -1.45 -20.96 -16.16
C ALA A 33 -0.13 -21.75 -16.19
N PRO A 34 0.92 -21.25 -16.86
CA PRO A 34 2.19 -21.95 -16.95
C PRO A 34 2.65 -22.29 -15.54
N ARG A 35 2.86 -23.58 -15.27
CA ARG A 35 3.76 -24.01 -14.20
C ARG A 35 5.18 -23.76 -14.67
N THR A 36 5.51 -22.49 -14.86
CA THR A 36 6.89 -22.05 -14.75
C THR A 36 7.34 -22.56 -13.38
N PRO A 37 8.42 -23.36 -13.25
CA PRO A 37 9.01 -23.56 -11.93
C PRO A 37 9.18 -22.15 -11.40
N ALA A 38 8.49 -21.86 -10.28
CA ALA A 38 8.52 -20.53 -9.72
C ALA A 38 9.99 -20.14 -9.63
N ALA A 39 10.42 -19.21 -10.50
CA ALA A 39 11.50 -18.33 -10.11
C ALA A 39 11.07 -17.91 -8.72
N ALA A 40 11.87 -18.27 -7.70
CA ALA A 40 11.55 -18.02 -6.31
C ALA A 40 10.87 -16.65 -6.28
N PRO A 41 9.62 -16.55 -5.78
CA PRO A 41 8.88 -15.30 -5.86
C PRO A 41 9.86 -14.21 -5.46
N PRO A 42 10.04 -13.13 -6.27
CA PRO A 42 10.94 -12.06 -5.90
C PRO A 42 10.59 -11.79 -4.44
N GLN A 43 11.55 -12.04 -3.56
CA GLN A 43 11.27 -12.14 -2.14
C GLN A 43 10.74 -10.78 -1.77
N VAL A 44 9.41 -10.61 -1.79
CA VAL A 44 8.76 -9.42 -1.29
C VAL A 44 9.16 -9.50 0.16
N PRO A 45 10.07 -8.62 0.62
CA PRO A 45 10.56 -8.68 1.99
C PRO A 45 9.34 -8.78 2.89
N HIS A 46 9.34 -9.70 3.86
CA HIS A 46 8.16 -10.09 4.62
C HIS A 46 7.38 -8.85 5.10
N LEU A 47 6.37 -8.43 4.33
CA LEU A 47 5.62 -7.23 4.62
C LEU A 47 4.80 -7.54 5.86
N VAL A 48 5.11 -6.82 6.93
CA VAL A 48 4.45 -7.04 8.20
C VAL A 48 3.16 -6.24 8.23
N ALA A 49 2.08 -6.93 8.58
CA ALA A 49 0.84 -6.29 8.94
C ALA A 49 1.03 -5.55 10.27
N CYS A 50 1.01 -4.22 10.23
CA CYS A 50 1.29 -3.38 11.38
C CYS A 50 -0.01 -2.99 12.09
N SER A 51 0.01 -2.95 13.42
CA SER A 51 -1.11 -2.42 14.22
C SER A 51 -1.07 -0.89 14.33
N VAL A 52 -2.10 -0.29 14.94
CA VAL A 52 -2.13 1.15 15.22
C VAL A 52 -1.01 1.55 16.18
N GLU A 53 -0.68 0.70 17.16
CA GLU A 53 0.41 0.90 18.11
C GLU A 53 1.77 0.88 17.42
N ASP A 54 2.00 -0.06 16.50
CA ASP A 54 3.22 -0.10 15.68
C ASP A 54 3.36 1.24 14.90
N MET A 55 2.28 1.71 14.26
CA MET A 55 2.29 2.95 13.48
C MET A 55 2.43 4.21 14.32
N ALA A 56 1.85 4.24 15.53
CA ALA A 56 2.08 5.30 16.48
C ALA A 56 3.55 5.36 16.90
N GLY A 57 4.16 4.20 17.18
CA GLY A 57 5.60 4.10 17.44
C GLY A 57 6.43 4.65 16.29
N VAL A 58 6.12 4.25 15.06
CA VAL A 58 6.81 4.74 13.85
C VAL A 58 6.67 6.25 13.70
N LEU A 59 5.45 6.78 13.87
CA LEU A 59 5.18 8.21 13.80
C LEU A 59 6.04 9.00 14.79
N GLU A 60 6.17 8.53 16.02
CA GLU A 60 7.00 9.19 17.04
C GLU A 60 8.49 9.27 16.65
N HIS A 61 9.02 8.26 15.95
CA HIS A 61 10.41 8.26 15.48
C HIS A 61 10.61 9.25 14.31
N ILE A 62 9.62 9.39 13.43
CA ILE A 62 9.73 10.25 12.22
C ILE A 62 9.14 11.65 12.40
N ARG A 63 8.53 11.98 13.54
CA ARG A 63 7.78 13.25 13.76
C ARG A 63 8.58 14.53 13.48
N GLY A 64 9.92 14.47 13.57
CA GLY A 64 10.82 15.59 13.26
C GLY A 64 11.06 15.81 11.76
N VAL A 65 10.63 14.87 10.92
CA VAL A 65 10.83 14.87 9.46
C VAL A 65 9.47 14.93 8.77
N LEU A 66 8.95 16.15 8.60
CA LEU A 66 7.62 16.40 8.00
C LEU A 66 7.39 15.69 6.65
N PRO A 67 8.37 15.63 5.73
CA PRO A 67 8.24 14.83 4.50
C PRO A 67 7.83 13.37 4.75
N ALA A 68 8.49 12.70 5.70
CA ALA A 68 8.22 11.30 6.01
C ALA A 68 6.85 11.13 6.67
N VAL A 69 6.45 12.08 7.53
CA VAL A 69 5.11 12.10 8.14
C VAL A 69 4.01 12.22 7.07
N ASN A 70 4.20 13.11 6.08
CA ASN A 70 3.24 13.28 4.98
C ASN A 70 3.14 12.01 4.13
N VAL A 71 4.28 11.39 3.79
CA VAL A 71 4.30 10.11 3.06
C VAL A 71 3.59 9.02 3.85
N LEU A 72 3.84 8.92 5.16
CA LEU A 72 3.16 7.94 6.02
C LEU A 72 1.64 8.11 5.96
N PHE A 73 1.12 9.33 6.14
CA PHE A 73 -0.34 9.55 6.12
C PHE A 73 -0.95 9.42 4.74
N GLU A 74 -0.21 9.71 3.67
CA GLU A 74 -0.68 9.49 2.30
C GLU A 74 -0.94 8.00 2.02
N LEU A 75 -0.11 7.11 2.59
CA LEU A 75 -0.33 5.67 2.55
C LEU A 75 -1.56 5.21 3.36
N GLY A 76 -2.14 6.09 4.18
CA GLY A 76 -3.41 5.86 4.86
C GLY A 76 -4.64 6.16 4.00
N ARG A 77 -4.48 6.71 2.79
CA ARG A 77 -5.62 6.94 1.89
C ARG A 77 -6.23 5.61 1.41
N PRO A 78 -7.55 5.58 1.15
CA PRO A 78 -8.19 4.40 0.58
C PRO A 78 -7.56 4.05 -0.76
N GLY A 79 -7.03 2.83 -0.88
CA GLY A 79 -6.41 2.30 -2.09
C GLY A 79 -7.14 1.07 -2.62
N ILE A 80 -6.63 0.51 -3.72
CA ILE A 80 -7.14 -0.74 -4.27
C ILE A 80 -6.20 -1.89 -3.86
N SER A 81 -6.81 -2.97 -3.37
CA SER A 81 -6.13 -4.21 -2.97
C SER A 81 -6.03 -5.19 -4.13
N PHE A 82 -4.88 -5.81 -4.35
CA PHE A 82 -4.71 -6.87 -5.35
C PHE A 82 -3.75 -7.98 -4.87
N GLY A 83 -3.80 -9.15 -5.51
CA GLY A 83 -2.85 -10.26 -5.29
C GLY A 83 -3.23 -11.28 -4.20
N ARG A 84 -2.40 -12.33 -4.07
CA ARG A 84 -2.43 -13.32 -2.98
C ARG A 84 -1.00 -13.55 -2.45
N PRO A 85 -0.65 -13.13 -1.22
CA PRO A 85 -1.49 -12.39 -0.27
C PRO A 85 -1.86 -10.99 -0.77
N ALA A 86 -2.99 -10.46 -0.30
CA ALA A 86 -3.49 -9.16 -0.73
C ALA A 86 -2.55 -8.04 -0.26
N VAL A 87 -2.17 -7.15 -1.17
CA VAL A 87 -1.34 -5.96 -0.89
C VAL A 87 -2.04 -4.70 -1.38
N MET A 88 -1.83 -3.59 -0.67
CA MET A 88 -2.16 -2.27 -1.16
C MET A 88 -1.05 -1.79 -2.08
N THR A 89 -1.42 -1.16 -3.18
CA THR A 89 -0.50 -0.64 -4.19
C THR A 89 -0.61 0.88 -4.25
N PHE A 90 0.53 1.58 -4.20
CA PHE A 90 0.61 3.03 -4.32
C PHE A 90 1.66 3.39 -5.36
N ARG A 91 1.29 4.15 -6.40
CA ARG A 91 2.27 4.64 -7.38
C ARG A 91 3.19 5.66 -6.72
N LEU A 92 4.50 5.50 -6.87
CA LEU A 92 5.47 6.46 -6.34
C LEU A 92 5.25 7.87 -6.91
N MET A 93 4.78 7.97 -8.15
CA MET A 93 4.41 9.25 -8.78
C MET A 93 3.19 9.92 -8.13
N ASP A 94 2.21 9.15 -7.66
CA ASP A 94 1.06 9.71 -6.96
C ASP A 94 1.48 10.19 -5.55
N LEU A 95 2.32 9.39 -4.86
CA LEU A 95 2.91 9.80 -3.58
C LEU A 95 3.71 11.09 -3.75
N LEU A 96 4.56 11.19 -4.77
CA LEU A 96 5.30 12.40 -5.12
C LEU A 96 4.35 13.60 -5.27
N HIS A 97 3.31 13.44 -6.08
CA HIS A 97 2.36 14.52 -6.39
C HIS A 97 1.57 14.98 -5.15
N HIS A 98 1.10 14.05 -4.33
CA HIS A 98 0.27 14.37 -3.17
C HIS A 98 1.07 14.92 -1.99
N THR A 99 2.30 14.45 -1.81
CA THR A 99 3.20 14.93 -0.75
C THR A 99 3.98 16.18 -1.14
N ARG A 100 3.92 16.57 -2.43
CA ARG A 100 4.61 17.74 -3.01
C ARG A 100 6.13 17.70 -2.83
N LEU A 101 6.71 16.49 -2.87
CA LEU A 101 8.15 16.32 -2.87
C LEU A 101 8.74 16.69 -4.24
N SER A 102 10.05 16.91 -4.28
CA SER A 102 10.73 17.44 -5.47
C SER A 102 10.93 16.35 -6.52
N ASP A 103 11.23 15.13 -6.08
CA ASP A 103 11.48 13.99 -6.94
C ASP A 103 11.18 12.64 -6.25
N VAL A 104 11.21 11.56 -7.04
CA VAL A 104 10.92 10.20 -6.58
C VAL A 104 11.99 9.71 -5.59
N SER A 105 13.24 10.18 -5.67
CA SER A 105 14.30 9.78 -4.74
C SER A 105 14.03 10.31 -3.33
N GLU A 106 13.43 11.49 -3.18
CA GLU A 106 12.95 11.99 -1.88
C GLU A 106 11.83 11.11 -1.32
N VAL A 107 10.87 10.67 -2.15
CA VAL A 107 9.80 9.74 -1.75
C VAL A 107 10.42 8.42 -1.24
N MET A 108 11.36 7.85 -1.99
CA MET A 108 12.06 6.62 -1.61
C MET A 108 12.83 6.78 -0.30
N THR A 109 13.49 7.91 -0.10
CA THR A 109 14.22 8.24 1.14
C THR A 109 13.28 8.29 2.35
N CYS A 110 12.09 8.89 2.18
CA CYS A 110 11.07 8.92 3.22
C CYS A 110 10.56 7.51 3.56
N LEU A 111 10.29 6.68 2.55
CA LEU A 111 9.83 5.30 2.72
C LEU A 111 10.89 4.43 3.41
N GLU A 112 12.17 4.61 3.10
CA GLU A 112 13.26 3.91 3.78
C GLU A 112 13.37 4.33 5.26
N MET A 113 13.22 5.63 5.55
CA MET A 113 13.18 6.12 6.93
C MET A 113 12.02 5.49 7.74
N ILE A 114 10.85 5.32 7.11
CA ILE A 114 9.70 4.65 7.72
C ILE A 114 9.99 3.16 7.96
N ASN A 115 10.61 2.45 7.01
CA ASN A 115 11.06 1.07 7.18
C ASN A 115 12.03 0.92 8.36
N GLN A 116 13.00 1.84 8.48
CA GLN A 116 13.97 1.87 9.57
C GLN A 116 13.29 2.14 10.92
N ALA A 117 12.37 3.10 10.98
CA ALA A 117 11.58 3.36 12.18
C ALA A 117 10.77 2.13 12.62
N LEU A 118 10.18 1.38 11.68
CA LEU A 118 9.46 0.15 12.01
C LEU A 118 10.39 -0.92 12.59
N THR A 119 11.59 -1.06 12.02
CA THR A 119 12.62 -1.98 12.51
C THR A 119 12.98 -1.68 13.96
N GLU A 120 13.11 -0.41 14.32
CA GLU A 120 13.40 0.05 15.68
C GLU A 120 12.23 -0.22 16.64
N VAL A 121 11.00 0.06 16.22
CA VAL A 121 9.77 -0.19 17.00
C VAL A 121 9.58 -1.67 17.29
N LYS A 122 9.73 -2.54 16.28
CA LYS A 122 9.54 -3.99 16.43
C LYS A 122 10.78 -4.72 16.96
N LYS A 123 11.94 -4.05 17.02
CA LYS A 123 13.24 -4.62 17.40
C LYS A 123 13.61 -5.85 16.56
N ASP A 124 13.25 -5.82 15.28
CA ASP A 124 13.45 -6.92 14.34
C ASP A 124 13.86 -6.35 12.98
N ALA A 125 15.11 -6.62 12.56
CA ALA A 125 15.67 -6.11 11.31
C ALA A 125 15.14 -6.81 10.05
N SER A 126 14.39 -7.90 10.20
CA SER A 126 13.81 -8.64 9.08
C SER A 126 12.46 -8.07 8.63
N VAL A 127 11.81 -7.25 9.46
CA VAL A 127 10.50 -6.68 9.15
C VAL A 127 10.64 -5.57 8.11
N ARG A 128 9.64 -5.47 7.24
CA ARG A 128 9.52 -4.33 6.32
C ARG A 128 8.10 -3.77 6.40
N PHE A 129 8.04 -2.45 6.43
CA PHE A 129 6.80 -1.69 6.36
C PHE A 129 6.27 -1.69 4.93
N CYS A 130 7.16 -1.42 3.96
CA CYS A 130 6.83 -1.38 2.55
C CYS A 130 7.88 -2.07 1.67
N GLY A 131 7.44 -2.52 0.50
CA GLY A 131 8.27 -3.09 -0.56
C GLY A 131 8.02 -2.37 -1.87
N PHE A 132 8.91 -2.59 -2.84
CA PHE A 132 8.82 -1.96 -4.16
C PHE A 132 8.76 -3.02 -5.25
N ASP A 133 7.97 -2.78 -6.29
CA ASP A 133 8.04 -3.56 -7.51
C ASP A 133 8.84 -2.85 -8.61
N ASN A 134 9.07 -3.55 -9.72
CA ASN A 134 9.80 -3.02 -10.87
C ASN A 134 8.98 -2.01 -11.70
N GLU A 135 7.70 -1.82 -11.38
CA GLU A 135 6.79 -0.91 -12.07
C GLU A 135 6.67 0.45 -11.36
N GLY A 136 7.35 0.63 -10.23
CA GLY A 136 7.35 1.88 -9.46
C GLY A 136 6.17 1.97 -8.49
N HIS A 137 5.68 0.84 -8.00
CA HIS A 137 4.70 0.78 -6.93
C HIS A 137 5.35 0.53 -5.58
N CYS A 138 4.89 1.25 -4.57
CA CYS A 138 5.06 0.94 -3.16
C CYS A 138 3.93 0.00 -2.72
N LEU A 139 4.31 -1.09 -2.06
CA LEU A 139 3.43 -2.15 -1.60
C LEU A 139 3.41 -2.17 -0.07
N ILE A 140 2.21 -2.16 0.54
CA ILE A 140 2.04 -2.33 1.99
C ILE A 140 0.94 -3.35 2.31
N ALA A 141 0.98 -3.90 3.51
CA ALA A 141 -0.09 -4.78 3.97
C ALA A 141 -1.42 -3.99 4.16
N PRO A 142 -2.58 -4.57 3.81
CA PRO A 142 -3.89 -3.92 3.99
C PRO A 142 -4.17 -3.43 5.42
N GLN A 143 -3.78 -4.24 6.42
CA GLN A 143 -3.92 -3.86 7.83
C GLN A 143 -3.07 -2.63 8.18
N THR A 144 -1.88 -2.48 7.58
CA THR A 144 -1.01 -1.33 7.81
C THR A 144 -1.68 -0.05 7.30
N GLN A 145 -2.27 -0.08 6.10
CA GLN A 145 -3.03 1.05 5.55
C GLN A 145 -4.18 1.47 6.49
N GLN A 146 -4.97 0.50 6.96
CA GLN A 146 -6.07 0.76 7.88
C GLN A 146 -5.59 1.31 9.23
N SER A 147 -4.44 0.84 9.72
CA SER A 147 -3.85 1.31 10.98
C SER A 147 -3.37 2.75 10.87
N ILE A 148 -2.75 3.13 9.75
CA ILE A 148 -2.37 4.53 9.47
C ILE A 148 -3.62 5.41 9.39
N ALA A 149 -4.66 4.96 8.68
CA ALA A 149 -5.91 5.71 8.55
C ALA A 149 -6.56 5.97 9.92
N THR A 150 -6.62 4.94 10.77
CA THR A 150 -7.11 5.06 12.15
C THR A 150 -6.28 6.05 12.97
N LEU A 151 -4.95 5.96 12.88
CA LEU A 151 -4.05 6.85 13.61
C LEU A 151 -4.29 8.32 13.24
N TRP A 152 -4.44 8.62 11.95
CA TRP A 152 -4.78 9.96 11.46
C TRP A 152 -6.11 10.48 12.03
N GLN A 153 -7.17 9.65 11.99
CA GLN A 153 -8.48 10.05 12.52
C GLN A 153 -8.42 10.36 14.02
N THR A 154 -7.77 9.50 14.81
CA THR A 154 -7.59 9.73 16.25
C THR A 154 -6.82 11.02 16.55
N MET A 155 -5.81 11.37 15.74
CA MET A 155 -5.08 12.63 15.89
C MET A 155 -5.96 13.85 15.61
N MET A 156 -6.76 13.79 14.53
CA MET A 156 -7.70 14.85 14.16
C MET A 156 -8.76 15.06 15.23
N GLU A 157 -9.34 13.99 15.78
CA GLU A 157 -10.31 14.03 16.87
C GLU A 157 -9.72 14.69 18.13
N ARG A 158 -8.50 14.30 18.53
CA ARG A 158 -7.80 14.91 19.68
C ARG A 158 -7.54 16.40 19.47
N GLN A 159 -7.14 16.79 18.26
CA GLN A 159 -6.88 18.19 17.93
C GLN A 159 -8.16 19.04 17.96
N GLN A 160 -9.27 18.49 17.47
CA GLN A 160 -10.57 19.15 17.53
C GLN A 160 -11.05 19.31 18.97
N ALA A 161 -10.92 18.28 19.81
CA ALA A 161 -11.25 18.34 21.22
C ALA A 161 -10.41 19.39 21.97
N ALA A 162 -9.10 19.45 21.70
CA ALA A 162 -8.20 20.45 22.30
C ALA A 162 -8.54 21.89 21.90
N ARG A 163 -9.02 22.10 20.67
CA ARG A 163 -9.48 23.42 20.20
C ARG A 163 -10.87 23.82 20.74
N ALA A 164 -11.70 22.83 21.07
CA ALA A 164 -13.03 23.04 21.64
C ALA A 164 -13.02 23.23 23.16
N ALA A 165 -11.91 22.89 23.84
CA ALA A 165 -11.74 23.15 25.26
C ALA A 165 -11.64 24.68 25.48
N PRO A 166 -12.52 25.30 26.29
CA PRO A 166 -12.42 26.72 26.58
C PRO A 166 -11.09 26.98 27.31
N ALA A 167 -10.39 28.04 26.91
CA ALA A 167 -9.24 28.55 27.65
C ALA A 167 -9.71 28.89 29.07
N ALA A 168 -9.27 28.11 30.04
CA ALA A 168 -9.52 28.32 31.46
C ALA A 168 -8.70 29.49 32.00
#